data_AF-A0A368HBV3-F1
#
_entry.id   AF-A0A368HBV3-F1
#
_cell.length_a   1.000
_cell.length_b   1.000
_cell.length_c   1.000
_cell.angle_alpha   90.00
_cell.angle_beta   90.00
_cell.angle_gamma   90.00
#
_symmetry.space_group_name_H-M   'P 1'
#
loop_
_entity.id
_entity.type
_entity.pdbx_description
1 polymer ?
#
loop_
_entity_poly.entity_id
_entity_poly.type
_entity_poly.pdbx_seq_one_letter_code
_entity_poly.pdbx_strand_id
1 'polypeptide(L)'
;MPMPIRRFRFTTSMLGLAIASASWAAPLSVPHDPGNNPLDPFGPFATVYFPRNAPAPADRVGPKRWTHAYGGPNHNAAFAVSAHAPAWIRNGVSWNFPEARAWPLTDKRPFGARIYGVKEALPVQTQFYGNALGVSVVKGVVYAESDDTFAYAVNARTGRLIWRASPVGNNVTNAVNGISHVIPRHGLFRLARMERDFGLVVRH
;
A
#
# COMPACT_ATOMS: atom_id res chain seq x y z
N MET A 1 70.10 3.95 27.06
CA MET A 1 69.24 5.15 26.96
C MET A 1 68.22 4.92 25.85
N PRO A 2 66.95 4.61 26.16
CA PRO A 2 65.91 4.39 25.16
C PRO A 2 65.07 5.66 24.90
N MET A 3 64.71 5.90 23.64
CA MET A 3 63.91 7.05 23.17
C MET A 3 62.47 7.03 23.69
N PRO A 4 61.80 8.20 23.85
CA PRO A 4 60.41 8.24 24.30
C PRO A 4 59.42 7.99 23.14
N ILE A 5 58.47 7.08 23.39
CA ILE A 5 57.31 6.81 22.53
C ILE A 5 56.30 7.95 22.69
N ARG A 6 56.00 8.69 21.61
CA ARG A 6 54.94 9.71 21.59
C ARG A 6 53.56 9.05 21.61
N ARG A 7 52.79 9.25 22.68
CA ARG A 7 51.37 8.89 22.76
C ARG A 7 50.52 9.99 22.13
N PHE A 8 49.87 9.70 21.01
CA PHE A 8 48.82 10.58 20.46
C PHE A 8 47.53 10.40 21.29
N ARG A 9 47.10 11.46 21.98
CA ARG A 9 45.76 11.55 22.56
C ARG A 9 44.81 12.03 21.46
N PHE A 10 43.84 11.21 21.07
CA PHE A 10 42.68 11.67 20.31
C PHE A 10 41.70 12.31 21.29
N THR A 11 41.58 13.64 21.26
CA THR A 11 40.47 14.36 21.90
C THR A 11 39.24 14.25 21.01
N THR A 12 38.31 13.37 21.35
CA THR A 12 36.98 13.34 20.74
C THR A 12 36.17 14.51 21.28
N SER A 13 36.05 15.57 20.49
CA SER A 13 35.13 16.67 20.80
C SER A 13 33.70 16.21 20.47
N MET A 14 32.87 15.97 21.49
CA MET A 14 31.44 15.75 21.30
C MET A 14 30.79 17.09 20.93
N LEU A 15 30.68 17.37 19.64
CA LEU A 15 29.76 18.37 19.15
C LEU A 15 28.35 17.80 19.28
N GLY A 16 27.65 18.17 20.35
CA GLY A 16 26.26 17.81 20.59
C GLY A 16 25.37 18.41 19.50
N LEU A 17 25.06 17.62 18.47
CA LEU A 17 24.02 17.96 17.52
C LEU A 17 22.69 17.77 18.23
N ALA A 18 22.11 18.87 18.72
CA ALA A 18 20.72 18.89 19.15
C ALA A 18 19.85 18.61 17.92
N ILE A 19 19.49 17.35 17.69
CA ILE A 19 18.48 16.97 16.71
C ILE A 19 17.16 17.46 17.31
N ALA A 20 16.74 18.65 16.90
CA ALA A 20 15.38 19.10 17.09
C ALA A 20 14.47 18.00 16.52
N SER A 21 13.70 17.34 17.39
CA SER A 21 12.68 16.38 17.01
C SER A 21 11.53 17.14 16.35
N ALA A 22 11.74 17.63 15.14
CA ALA A 22 10.65 17.95 14.24
C ALA A 22 10.10 16.61 13.76
N SER A 23 9.05 16.14 14.42
CA SER A 23 8.22 15.04 13.93
C SER A 23 7.56 15.47 12.61
N TRP A 24 8.29 15.37 11.51
CA TRP A 24 7.74 15.47 10.17
C TRP A 24 6.84 14.26 9.98
N ALA A 25 5.54 14.51 9.95
CA ALA A 25 4.58 13.51 9.57
C ALA A 25 4.89 13.11 8.12
N ALA A 26 5.52 11.96 7.93
CA ALA A 26 5.89 11.45 6.61
C ALA A 26 4.69 11.62 5.65
N PRO A 27 4.87 12.28 4.50
CA PRO A 27 3.79 12.48 3.55
C PRO A 27 3.26 11.12 3.11
N LEU A 28 1.97 11.08 2.76
CA LEU A 28 1.40 9.97 2.02
C LEU A 28 2.26 9.74 0.78
N SER A 29 3.02 8.65 0.77
CA SER A 29 3.89 8.30 -0.35
C SER A 29 3.00 7.87 -1.52
N VAL A 30 2.95 8.69 -2.56
CA VAL A 30 2.34 8.32 -3.85
C VAL A 30 3.36 7.45 -4.58
N PRO A 31 2.97 6.29 -5.12
CA PRO A 31 3.84 5.55 -6.02
C PRO A 31 4.23 6.43 -7.21
N HIS A 32 5.52 6.52 -7.52
CA HIS A 32 5.97 7.11 -8.78
C HIS A 32 6.11 5.98 -9.81
N ASP A 33 5.77 6.28 -11.07
CA ASP A 33 6.04 5.35 -12.15
C ASP A 33 7.54 5.04 -12.19
N PRO A 34 7.95 3.77 -12.37
CA PRO A 34 9.36 3.41 -12.46
C PRO A 34 10.07 4.24 -13.54
N GLY A 35 11.32 4.65 -13.28
CA GLY A 35 12.16 5.19 -14.34
C GLY A 35 12.29 4.17 -15.48
N ASN A 36 12.06 4.61 -16.71
CA ASN A 36 12.05 3.76 -17.92
C ASN A 36 10.84 2.80 -18.04
N ASN A 37 9.70 3.13 -17.43
CA ASN A 37 8.46 2.38 -17.59
C ASN A 37 7.90 2.50 -19.04
N PRO A 38 7.51 1.40 -19.71
CA PRO A 38 6.82 1.46 -21.01
C PRO A 38 5.41 2.08 -20.99
N LEU A 39 4.90 2.50 -19.82
CA LEU A 39 3.57 3.11 -19.73
C LEU A 39 3.57 4.55 -20.25
N ASP A 40 2.59 4.86 -21.10
CA ASP A 40 2.27 6.21 -21.53
C ASP A 40 1.84 7.06 -20.31
N PRO A 41 2.55 8.15 -19.97
CA PRO A 41 2.22 9.01 -18.83
C PRO A 41 0.89 9.76 -18.98
N PHE A 42 0.31 9.79 -20.18
CA PHE A 42 -1.02 10.33 -20.44
C PHE A 42 -2.06 9.24 -20.73
N GLY A 43 -1.65 7.98 -20.69
CA GLY A 43 -2.49 6.82 -20.94
C GLY A 43 -3.40 6.47 -19.75
N PRO A 44 -4.35 5.54 -19.96
CA PRO A 44 -5.32 5.17 -18.93
C PRO A 44 -4.71 4.50 -17.69
N PHE A 45 -3.49 3.96 -17.80
CA PHE A 45 -2.74 3.31 -16.72
C PHE A 45 -1.80 4.25 -15.97
N ALA A 46 -1.69 5.50 -16.40
CA ALA A 46 -0.85 6.48 -15.73
C ALA A 46 -1.26 6.66 -14.27
N THR A 47 -0.28 6.88 -13.40
CA THR A 47 -0.55 7.21 -12.00
C THR A 47 -1.31 8.53 -11.92
N VAL A 48 -2.48 8.51 -11.29
CA VAL A 48 -3.29 9.72 -11.06
C VAL A 48 -3.23 10.08 -9.58
N TYR A 49 -3.00 11.37 -9.29
CA TYR A 49 -2.90 11.88 -7.92
C TYR A 49 -3.72 13.15 -7.69
N PHE A 50 -4.54 13.13 -6.63
CA PHE A 50 -5.39 14.21 -6.16
C PHE A 50 -5.03 14.58 -4.71
N PRO A 51 -3.96 15.38 -4.48
CA PRO A 51 -3.47 15.72 -3.13
C PRO A 51 -4.53 16.37 -2.24
N ARG A 52 -5.44 17.15 -2.84
CA ARG A 52 -6.56 17.81 -2.15
C ARG A 52 -7.52 16.84 -1.43
N ASN A 53 -7.53 15.57 -1.82
CA ASN A 53 -8.36 14.55 -1.22
C ASN A 53 -7.65 13.82 -0.07
N ALA A 54 -6.35 14.06 0.17
CA ALA A 54 -5.62 13.44 1.27
C ALA A 54 -6.20 13.83 2.65
N PRO A 55 -6.16 12.95 3.66
CA PRO A 55 -6.62 13.28 5.01
C PRO A 55 -5.80 14.43 5.61
N ALA A 56 -6.52 15.40 6.17
CA ALA A 56 -5.93 16.44 7.01
C ALA A 56 -5.20 15.80 8.21
N PRO A 57 -4.22 16.47 8.83
CA PRO A 57 -3.47 15.91 9.96
C PRO A 57 -4.35 15.35 11.09
N ALA A 58 -5.44 16.04 11.43
CA ALA A 58 -6.40 15.59 12.44
C ALA A 58 -7.19 14.32 12.04
N ASP A 59 -7.31 14.05 10.74
CA ASP A 59 -8.03 12.90 10.19
C ASP A 59 -7.11 11.69 9.93
N ARG A 60 -5.81 11.77 10.29
CA ARG A 60 -4.85 10.66 10.15
C ARG A 60 -4.99 9.64 11.28
N VAL A 61 -6.14 8.94 11.27
CA VAL A 61 -6.57 7.99 12.31
C VAL A 61 -6.31 6.52 11.91
N GLY A 62 -6.54 5.59 12.83
CA GLY A 62 -6.32 4.16 12.61
C GLY A 62 -4.88 3.72 12.87
N PRO A 63 -4.50 2.49 12.49
CA PRO A 63 -3.17 1.97 12.78
C PRO A 63 -2.10 2.74 11.98
N LYS A 64 -0.88 2.77 12.54
CA LYS A 64 0.27 3.43 11.90
C LYS A 64 0.91 2.60 10.79
N ARG A 65 0.64 1.30 10.76
CA ARG A 65 1.22 0.30 9.85
C ARG A 65 0.24 -0.86 9.65
N TRP A 66 0.35 -1.52 8.51
CA TRP A 66 -0.32 -2.77 8.19
C TRP A 66 0.74 -3.73 7.67
N THR A 67 0.81 -4.95 8.21
CA THR A 67 2.05 -5.74 8.11
C THR A 67 1.90 -7.08 7.41
N HIS A 68 0.68 -7.56 7.29
CA HIS A 68 0.32 -8.87 6.74
C HIS A 68 -1.01 -8.75 6.01
N ALA A 69 -1.35 -9.74 5.18
CA ALA A 69 -2.74 -9.93 4.79
C ALA A 69 -3.63 -9.97 6.05
N TYR A 70 -4.80 -9.35 5.98
CA TYR A 70 -5.74 -9.31 7.11
C TYR A 70 -5.19 -8.62 8.39
N GLY A 71 -4.29 -7.65 8.24
CA GLY A 71 -3.84 -6.74 9.30
C GLY A 71 -2.56 -7.16 10.01
N GLY A 72 -2.55 -8.38 10.53
CA GLY A 72 -1.47 -8.94 11.33
C GLY A 72 -1.38 -10.47 11.21
N PRO A 73 -0.38 -11.10 11.85
CA PRO A 73 -0.12 -12.54 11.70
C PRO A 73 -1.24 -13.43 12.24
N ASN A 74 -2.14 -12.88 13.06
CA ASN A 74 -3.33 -13.55 13.57
C ASN A 74 -4.55 -13.45 12.64
N HIS A 75 -4.40 -12.79 11.49
CA HIS A 75 -5.46 -12.51 10.52
C HIS A 75 -6.71 -11.85 11.13
N ASN A 76 -6.52 -10.99 12.14
CA ASN A 76 -7.60 -10.25 12.78
C ASN A 76 -7.41 -8.73 12.62
N ALA A 77 -8.09 -8.15 11.64
CA ALA A 77 -8.03 -6.72 11.30
C ALA A 77 -8.98 -5.85 12.15
N ALA A 78 -8.98 -6.05 13.47
CA ALA A 78 -9.78 -5.25 14.41
C ALA A 78 -8.91 -4.21 15.13
N PHE A 79 -9.23 -2.93 14.98
CA PHE A 79 -8.46 -1.83 15.57
C PHE A 79 -9.35 -0.94 16.44
N ALA A 80 -8.99 -0.80 17.71
CA ALA A 80 -9.71 0.07 18.64
C ALA A 80 -9.58 1.55 18.23
N VAL A 81 -10.68 2.29 18.36
CA VAL A 81 -10.74 3.73 18.13
C VAL A 81 -10.72 4.45 19.48
N SER A 82 -9.82 5.42 19.63
CA SER A 82 -9.73 6.23 20.85
C SER A 82 -11.03 7.02 21.09
N ALA A 83 -11.44 7.17 22.35
CA ALA A 83 -12.57 8.03 22.72
C ALA A 83 -12.39 9.50 22.29
N HIS A 84 -11.13 9.95 22.15
CA HIS A 84 -10.76 11.29 21.70
C HIS A 84 -10.54 11.39 20.19
N ALA A 85 -10.77 10.30 19.45
CA ALA A 85 -10.66 10.33 18.00
C ALA A 85 -11.76 11.24 17.39
N PRO A 86 -11.51 11.78 16.18
CA PRO A 86 -12.52 12.53 15.44
C PRO A 86 -13.89 11.84 15.41
N ALA A 87 -14.96 12.61 15.52
CA ALA A 87 -16.32 12.07 15.61
C ALA A 87 -16.68 11.15 14.43
N TRP A 88 -16.18 11.44 13.23
CA TRP A 88 -16.49 10.64 12.03
C TRP A 88 -16.01 9.19 12.13
N ILE A 89 -14.86 8.92 12.76
CA ILE A 89 -14.35 7.54 12.89
C ILE A 89 -15.01 6.81 14.07
N ARG A 90 -15.51 7.55 15.06
CA ARG A 90 -16.26 6.99 16.19
C ARG A 90 -17.72 6.66 15.81
N ASN A 91 -18.35 7.55 15.04
CA ASN A 91 -19.75 7.43 14.65
C ASN A 91 -19.93 6.62 13.36
N GLY A 92 -18.86 6.44 12.58
CA GLY A 92 -18.90 5.84 11.26
C GLY A 92 -19.19 6.84 10.15
N VAL A 93 -18.82 6.44 8.94
CA VAL A 93 -19.08 7.14 7.69
C VAL A 93 -19.61 6.14 6.67
N SER A 94 -20.37 6.63 5.69
CA SER A 94 -20.91 5.80 4.61
C SER A 94 -20.58 6.44 3.26
N TRP A 95 -19.89 5.69 2.41
CA TRP A 95 -19.57 6.06 1.04
C TRP A 95 -19.33 4.78 0.22
N ASN A 96 -19.48 4.89 -1.09
CA ASN A 96 -19.11 3.85 -2.05
C ASN A 96 -18.09 4.43 -3.04
N PHE A 97 -17.10 3.63 -3.41
CA PHE A 97 -16.07 4.01 -4.38
C PHE A 97 -16.07 3.00 -5.54
N PRO A 98 -16.41 3.41 -6.78
CA PRO A 98 -16.34 2.53 -7.93
C PRO A 98 -14.89 2.43 -8.43
N GLU A 99 -14.32 1.23 -8.36
CA GLU A 99 -13.04 0.87 -8.98
C GLU A 99 -13.16 0.75 -10.51
N ALA A 100 -12.06 0.49 -11.23
CA ALA A 100 -12.04 0.59 -12.69
C ALA A 100 -12.96 -0.44 -13.38
N ARG A 101 -13.18 -1.60 -12.74
CA ARG A 101 -14.09 -2.65 -13.22
C ARG A 101 -15.33 -2.82 -12.34
N ALA A 102 -15.75 -1.75 -11.64
CA ALA A 102 -16.92 -1.79 -10.78
C ALA A 102 -18.16 -2.39 -11.48
N TRP A 103 -18.79 -3.35 -10.80
CA TRP A 103 -20.03 -3.98 -11.24
C TRP A 103 -21.18 -3.61 -10.30
N PRO A 104 -22.40 -3.34 -10.80
CA PRO A 104 -23.52 -2.96 -9.95
C PRO A 104 -23.83 -4.03 -8.90
N LEU A 105 -23.85 -3.65 -7.62
CA LEU A 105 -24.21 -4.56 -6.52
C LEU A 105 -25.68 -5.00 -6.56
N THR A 106 -26.52 -4.28 -7.30
CA THR A 106 -27.93 -4.62 -7.52
C THR A 106 -28.11 -5.73 -8.57
N ASP A 107 -27.08 -6.01 -9.38
CA ASP A 107 -27.13 -7.11 -10.33
C ASP A 107 -26.93 -8.44 -9.62
N LYS A 108 -27.87 -9.36 -9.84
CA LYS A 108 -27.86 -10.69 -9.24
C LYS A 108 -27.05 -11.71 -10.05
N ARG A 109 -26.52 -11.33 -11.22
CA ARG A 109 -25.74 -12.22 -12.09
C ARG A 109 -24.31 -11.67 -12.25
N PRO A 110 -23.28 -12.51 -12.04
CA PRO A 110 -21.92 -12.11 -12.35
C PRO A 110 -21.71 -11.93 -13.86
N PHE A 111 -20.70 -11.16 -14.22
CA PHE A 111 -20.27 -11.06 -15.61
C PHE A 111 -19.92 -12.46 -16.16
N GLY A 112 -20.36 -12.76 -17.39
CA GLY A 112 -20.11 -14.06 -18.02
C GLY A 112 -20.99 -15.22 -17.54
N ALA A 113 -21.97 -14.98 -16.65
CA ALA A 113 -22.85 -16.03 -16.10
C ALA A 113 -23.58 -16.87 -17.18
N ARG A 114 -23.90 -16.27 -18.33
CA ARG A 114 -24.57 -16.97 -19.44
C ARG A 114 -23.65 -17.99 -20.14
N ILE A 115 -22.34 -17.77 -20.09
CA ILE A 115 -21.34 -18.59 -20.78
C ILE A 115 -20.74 -19.61 -19.83
N TYR A 116 -20.27 -19.17 -18.67
CA TYR A 116 -19.58 -20.01 -17.69
C TYR A 116 -20.54 -20.70 -16.71
N GLY A 117 -21.79 -20.24 -16.64
CA GLY A 117 -22.67 -20.54 -15.50
C GLY A 117 -22.30 -19.71 -14.28
N VAL A 118 -23.25 -19.50 -13.37
CA VAL A 118 -23.08 -18.62 -12.20
C VAL A 118 -21.93 -19.09 -11.30
N LYS A 119 -21.78 -20.41 -11.11
CA LYS A 119 -20.77 -20.98 -10.21
C LYS A 119 -19.34 -20.62 -10.63
N GLU A 120 -19.04 -20.69 -11.93
CA GLU A 120 -17.70 -20.39 -12.46
C GLU A 120 -17.51 -18.89 -12.74
N ALA A 121 -18.57 -18.18 -13.14
CA ALA A 121 -18.50 -16.75 -13.40
C ALA A 121 -18.15 -15.92 -12.15
N LEU A 122 -18.60 -16.33 -10.95
CA LEU A 122 -18.28 -15.64 -9.69
C LEU A 122 -16.77 -15.60 -9.37
N PRO A 123 -16.06 -16.74 -9.26
CA PRO A 123 -14.62 -16.74 -9.00
C PRO A 123 -13.83 -16.12 -10.16
N VAL A 124 -14.24 -16.30 -11.42
CA VAL A 124 -13.61 -15.63 -12.57
C VAL A 124 -13.71 -14.11 -12.44
N GLN A 125 -14.90 -13.58 -12.14
CA GLN A 125 -15.05 -12.14 -11.94
C GLN A 125 -14.22 -11.64 -10.75
N THR A 126 -14.10 -12.44 -9.69
CA THR A 126 -13.27 -12.09 -8.53
C THR A 126 -11.79 -12.03 -8.89
N GLN A 127 -11.25 -13.08 -9.53
CA GLN A 127 -9.82 -13.27 -9.82
C GLN A 127 -9.26 -12.39 -10.94
N PHE A 128 -10.14 -11.80 -11.77
CA PHE A 128 -9.72 -11.03 -12.93
C PHE A 128 -10.22 -9.60 -12.94
N TYR A 129 -11.32 -9.26 -12.25
CA TYR A 129 -11.90 -7.91 -12.25
C TYR A 129 -12.02 -7.28 -10.85
N GLY A 130 -12.04 -8.10 -9.79
CA GLY A 130 -12.39 -7.64 -8.45
C GLY A 130 -11.20 -7.65 -7.48
N ASN A 131 -11.52 -7.47 -6.20
CA ASN A 131 -10.56 -7.62 -5.11
C ASN A 131 -10.70 -9.03 -4.53
N ALA A 132 -9.63 -9.82 -4.55
CA ALA A 132 -9.62 -11.13 -3.90
C ALA A 132 -9.48 -11.04 -2.37
N LEU A 133 -8.89 -9.95 -1.89
CA LEU A 133 -8.64 -9.67 -0.48
C LEU A 133 -9.42 -8.43 -0.01
N GLY A 134 -9.43 -8.21 1.31
CA GLY A 134 -9.97 -7.00 1.91
C GLY A 134 -9.06 -5.78 1.73
N VAL A 135 -9.51 -4.65 2.28
CA VAL A 135 -8.74 -3.39 2.25
C VAL A 135 -7.79 -3.26 3.44
N SER A 136 -6.76 -2.42 3.28
CA SER A 136 -5.87 -2.00 4.36
C SER A 136 -6.15 -0.56 4.75
N VAL A 137 -6.31 -0.27 6.05
CA VAL A 137 -6.56 1.12 6.51
C VAL A 137 -5.39 1.60 7.35
N VAL A 138 -4.73 2.68 6.92
CA VAL A 138 -3.57 3.26 7.63
C VAL A 138 -3.66 4.78 7.58
N LYS A 139 -3.54 5.43 8.75
CA LYS A 139 -3.48 6.91 8.88
C LYS A 139 -4.58 7.66 8.09
N GLY A 140 -5.83 7.19 8.19
CA GLY A 140 -7.00 7.83 7.57
C GLY A 140 -7.13 7.59 6.06
N VAL A 141 -6.37 6.63 5.52
CA VAL A 141 -6.44 6.22 4.11
C VAL A 141 -6.77 4.74 4.02
N VAL A 142 -7.72 4.42 3.14
CA VAL A 142 -8.08 3.06 2.72
C VAL A 142 -7.25 2.75 1.48
N TYR A 143 -6.55 1.62 1.51
CA TYR A 143 -5.78 1.08 0.41
C TYR A 143 -6.42 -0.21 -0.07
N ALA A 144 -6.59 -0.33 -1.39
CA ALA A 144 -7.13 -1.52 -2.04
C ALA A 144 -6.24 -1.87 -3.24
N GLU A 145 -6.10 -3.16 -3.50
CA GLU A 145 -5.46 -3.71 -4.69
C GLU A 145 -6.46 -4.61 -5.40
N SER A 146 -6.63 -4.39 -6.70
CA SER A 146 -7.64 -5.05 -7.51
C SER A 146 -7.01 -5.80 -8.66
N ASP A 147 -7.66 -6.89 -9.07
CA ASP A 147 -7.32 -7.62 -10.27
C ASP A 147 -7.71 -6.86 -11.54
N ASP A 148 -8.38 -5.71 -11.42
CA ASP A 148 -8.52 -4.72 -12.50
C ASP A 148 -7.22 -4.00 -12.90
N THR A 149 -6.09 -4.43 -12.32
CA THR A 149 -4.71 -3.97 -12.50
C THR A 149 -4.34 -2.69 -11.78
N PHE A 150 -5.23 -2.11 -10.97
CA PHE A 150 -4.93 -0.90 -10.20
C PHE A 150 -4.77 -1.17 -8.70
N ALA A 151 -3.91 -0.36 -8.09
CA ALA A 151 -3.93 -0.08 -6.67
C ALA A 151 -4.56 1.29 -6.43
N TYR A 152 -5.36 1.41 -5.37
CA TYR A 152 -6.11 2.60 -5.00
C TYR A 152 -5.75 3.06 -3.59
N ALA A 153 -5.69 4.38 -3.41
CA ALA A 153 -5.73 5.02 -2.11
C ALA A 153 -6.93 5.97 -2.04
N VAL A 154 -7.80 5.74 -1.08
CA VAL A 154 -9.07 6.46 -0.90
C VAL A 154 -9.10 7.08 0.49
N ASN A 155 -9.60 8.30 0.60
CA ASN A 155 -9.76 8.95 1.89
C ASN A 155 -10.82 8.22 2.73
N ALA A 156 -10.44 7.72 3.91
CA ALA A 156 -11.33 6.91 4.74
C ALA A 156 -12.57 7.66 5.24
N ARG A 157 -12.48 8.98 5.38
CA ARG A 157 -13.60 9.82 5.83
C ARG A 157 -14.58 10.14 4.70
N THR A 158 -14.07 10.40 3.50
CA THR A 158 -14.88 10.99 2.41
C THR A 158 -15.13 10.07 1.22
N GLY A 159 -14.43 8.94 1.12
CA GLY A 159 -14.52 8.05 -0.04
C GLY A 159 -13.92 8.60 -1.33
N ARG A 160 -13.22 9.75 -1.26
CA ARG A 160 -12.63 10.40 -2.44
C ARG A 160 -11.26 9.79 -2.77
N LEU A 161 -11.01 9.55 -4.04
CA LEU A 161 -9.73 9.05 -4.56
C LEU A 161 -8.60 10.02 -4.22
N ILE A 162 -7.55 9.53 -3.56
CA ILE A 162 -6.29 10.24 -3.34
C ILE A 162 -5.36 9.94 -4.51
N TRP A 163 -5.12 8.67 -4.81
CA TRP A 163 -4.39 8.26 -6.00
C TRP A 163 -4.81 6.87 -6.48
N ARG A 164 -4.55 6.59 -7.76
CA ARG A 164 -4.51 5.23 -8.29
C ARG A 164 -3.25 5.04 -9.14
N ALA A 165 -2.72 3.84 -9.16
CA ALA A 165 -1.55 3.50 -9.96
C ALA A 165 -1.70 2.08 -10.52
N SER A 166 -1.20 1.85 -11.72
CA SER A 166 -1.13 0.53 -12.37
C SER A 166 0.31 0.26 -12.80
N PRO A 167 1.26 0.10 -11.86
CA PRO A 167 2.69 0.01 -12.18
C PRO A 167 3.06 -1.28 -12.92
N VAL A 168 2.17 -2.28 -12.94
CA VAL A 168 2.36 -3.57 -13.62
C VAL A 168 1.09 -3.88 -14.41
N GLY A 169 1.23 -4.26 -15.68
CA GLY A 169 0.12 -4.73 -16.51
C GLY A 169 -0.28 -6.18 -16.22
N ASN A 170 -0.30 -6.56 -14.95
CA ASN A 170 -0.71 -7.89 -14.48
C ASN A 170 -1.72 -7.73 -13.35
N ASN A 171 -2.48 -8.79 -13.07
CA ASN A 171 -3.37 -8.78 -11.93
C ASN A 171 -2.56 -8.77 -10.61
N VAL A 172 -2.95 -7.88 -9.71
CA VAL A 172 -2.11 -7.48 -8.57
C VAL A 172 -2.06 -8.61 -7.53
N THR A 173 -3.10 -9.43 -7.41
CA THR A 173 -3.11 -10.53 -6.43
C THR A 173 -2.28 -11.73 -6.88
N ASN A 174 -2.13 -12.00 -8.18
CA ASN A 174 -1.29 -13.11 -8.67
C ASN A 174 0.20 -12.78 -8.73
N ALA A 175 0.60 -11.53 -8.45
CA ALA A 175 1.98 -11.19 -8.08
C ALA A 175 2.26 -11.63 -6.62
N VAL A 176 2.02 -12.92 -6.33
CA VAL A 176 2.10 -13.51 -4.99
C VAL A 176 3.56 -13.57 -4.53
N ASN A 177 4.00 -12.47 -3.92
CA ASN A 177 4.94 -12.34 -2.79
C ASN A 177 5.09 -10.86 -2.35
N GLY A 178 4.15 -9.99 -2.74
CA GLY A 178 4.29 -8.53 -2.64
C GLY A 178 3.38 -7.81 -1.63
N ILE A 179 2.53 -8.52 -0.89
CA ILE A 179 1.54 -7.89 0.03
C ILE A 179 2.24 -7.03 1.13
N SER A 180 3.53 -7.26 1.39
CA SER A 180 4.35 -6.45 2.29
C SER A 180 5.00 -5.21 1.65
N HIS A 181 4.92 -5.04 0.32
CA HIS A 181 5.66 -4.02 -0.43
C HIS A 181 4.80 -2.87 -0.94
N VAL A 182 3.50 -3.07 -1.21
CA VAL A 182 2.57 -1.98 -1.58
C VAL A 182 2.22 -1.10 -0.36
N ILE A 183 2.21 -1.71 0.82
CA ILE A 183 2.02 -1.03 2.09
C ILE A 183 3.40 -0.62 2.61
N PRO A 184 3.65 0.66 2.95
CA PRO A 184 4.99 1.15 3.22
C PRO A 184 5.60 0.45 4.44
N ARG A 185 6.48 -0.52 4.19
CA ARG A 185 7.60 -0.82 5.08
C ARG A 185 8.73 0.16 4.74
N HIS A 186 8.87 1.19 5.57
CA HIS A 186 9.99 2.12 5.55
C HIS A 186 10.29 2.77 4.19
N GLY A 187 9.37 3.58 3.67
CA GLY A 187 9.68 4.74 2.82
C GLY A 187 10.58 4.56 1.58
N LEU A 188 10.78 3.34 1.08
CA LEU A 188 11.61 3.08 -0.09
C LEU A 188 11.09 1.83 -0.80
N PHE A 189 10.46 2.01 -1.97
CA PHE A 189 10.20 0.88 -2.87
C PHE A 189 11.53 0.51 -3.54
N ARG A 190 12.16 -0.59 -3.10
CA ARG A 190 13.23 -1.24 -3.88
C ARG A 190 12.64 -2.38 -4.68
N LEU A 191 12.74 -2.27 -6.00
CA LEU A 191 12.48 -3.34 -6.95
C LEU A 191 13.52 -4.45 -6.70
N ALA A 192 13.11 -5.60 -6.17
CA ALA A 192 13.90 -6.82 -6.35
C ALA A 192 13.42 -7.46 -7.66
N ARG A 193 14.27 -7.36 -8.68
CA ARG A 193 14.18 -8.21 -9.87
C ARG A 193 14.29 -9.66 -9.39
N MET A 194 13.19 -10.39 -9.43
CA MET A 194 13.20 -11.85 -9.23
C MET A 194 13.63 -12.45 -10.57
N GLU A 195 14.94 -12.50 -10.81
CA GLU A 195 15.48 -13.41 -11.82
C GLU A 195 15.18 -14.84 -11.35
N ARG A 196 14.52 -15.59 -12.23
CA ARG A 196 14.23 -17.00 -12.01
C ARG A 196 15.53 -17.77 -12.16
N ASP A 197 16.16 -18.12 -11.05
CA ASP A 197 17.09 -19.24 -11.06
C ASP A 197 16.38 -20.46 -10.46
N PHE A 198 15.71 -21.20 -11.35
CA PHE A 198 15.55 -22.63 -11.16
C PHE A 198 16.92 -23.26 -11.36
N GLY A 199 17.50 -23.83 -10.30
CA GLY A 199 18.79 -24.50 -10.37
C GLY A 199 19.11 -25.26 -9.09
N LEU A 200 18.68 -26.51 -9.04
CA LEU A 200 18.99 -27.49 -8.01
C LEU A 200 20.48 -27.88 -8.07
N VAL A 201 21.25 -27.69 -7.00
CA VAL A 201 22.39 -28.58 -6.67
C VAL A 201 22.49 -28.73 -5.15
N VAL A 202 22.04 -29.88 -4.67
CA VAL A 202 22.53 -30.48 -3.43
C VAL A 202 23.91 -31.08 -3.74
N ARG A 203 24.95 -30.69 -2.99
CA ARG A 203 26.10 -31.57 -2.73
C ARG A 203 26.60 -31.34 -1.29
N HIS A 204 26.97 -32.47 -0.70
CA HIS A 204 27.36 -32.72 0.69
C HIS A 204 28.48 -31.82 1.21
#